data_AF-W7VPE6-F1
#
_entry.id   AF-W7VPE6-F1
#
_cell.length_a   1.000
_cell.length_b   1.000
_cell.length_c   1.000
_cell.angle_alpha   90.00
_cell.angle_beta   90.00
_cell.angle_gamma   90.00
#
_symmetry.space_group_name_H-M   'P 1'
#
loop_
_entity.id
_entity.type
_entity.pdbx_description
1 polymer ?
#
loop_
_entity_poly.entity_id
_entity_poly.type
_entity_poly.pdbx_seq_one_letter_code
_entity_poly.pdbx_strand_id
1 'polypeptide(L)' 'MLRVIEREAPYAAVELALGPGGAPGERLWALVTQRSVQALAVAPGQPMVASFKAVAVEGRAAAVHTETESSSS' A
#
# COMPACT_ATOMS: atom_id res chain seq x y z
N MET A 1 4.97 0.62 7.04
CA MET A 1 6.06 -0.36 7.29
C MET A 1 5.85 -1.59 6.42
N LEU A 2 6.89 -2.04 5.71
CA LEU A 2 6.85 -3.18 4.78
C LEU A 2 7.05 -4.52 5.49
N ARG A 3 6.36 -5.57 5.05
CA ARG A 3 6.57 -6.98 5.41
C ARG A 3 6.54 -7.88 4.17
N VAL A 4 7.34 -8.95 4.16
CA VAL A 4 7.28 -10.02 3.14
C VAL A 4 6.69 -11.24 3.83
N ILE A 5 5.51 -11.67 3.39
CA ILE A 5 4.68 -12.61 4.15
C ILE A 5 4.87 -14.03 3.65
N GLU A 6 5.05 -14.22 2.34
CA GLU A 6 5.22 -15.54 1.76
C GLU A 6 6.03 -15.45 0.47
N ARG A 7 6.88 -16.46 0.22
CA ARG A 7 7.74 -16.56 -0.97
C ARG A 7 7.45 -17.87 -1.72
N GLU A 8 6.24 -18.02 -2.24
CA GLU A 8 5.91 -19.15 -3.13
C GLU A 8 6.29 -18.82 -4.58
N ALA A 9 7.07 -19.67 -5.24
CA ALA A 9 7.46 -19.44 -6.63
C ALA A 9 6.21 -19.37 -7.55
N PRO A 10 6.08 -18.35 -8.43
CA PRO A 10 7.09 -17.37 -8.83
C PRO A 10 6.95 -15.96 -8.19
N TYR A 11 6.09 -15.79 -7.19
CA TYR A 11 5.77 -14.51 -6.58
C TYR A 11 6.22 -14.41 -5.12
N ALA A 12 6.07 -13.23 -4.55
CA ALA A 12 6.14 -13.00 -3.12
C ALA A 12 4.97 -12.10 -2.75
N ALA A 13 4.32 -12.44 -1.64
CA ALA A 13 3.30 -11.59 -1.04
C ALA A 13 4.02 -10.51 -0.20
N VAL A 14 3.70 -9.25 -0.51
CA VAL A 14 4.27 -8.07 0.15
C VAL A 14 3.13 -7.27 0.79
N GLU A 15 3.25 -7.00 2.08
CA GLU A 15 2.32 -6.16 2.85
C GLU A 15 2.95 -4.81 3.14
N LEU A 16 2.20 -3.74 2.87
CA LEU A 16 2.57 -2.36 3.17
C LEU A 16 1.57 -1.77 4.15
N ALA A 17 2.01 -1.45 5.36
CA ALA A 17 1.24 -0.55 6.21
C ALA A 17 1.33 0.88 5.68
N LEU A 18 0.17 1.53 5.52
CA LEU A 18 0.04 2.87 4.98
C LEU A 18 0.52 3.94 5.98
N GLY A 19 1.13 4.99 5.45
CA GLY A 19 1.62 6.14 6.22
C GLY A 19 0.52 7.17 6.52
N PRO A 20 0.88 8.36 7.01
CA PRO A 20 -0.07 9.44 7.27
C PRO A 20 -0.82 9.80 5.97
N GLY A 21 -2.12 9.51 5.95
CA GLY A 21 -2.98 9.60 4.77
C GLY A 21 -3.87 8.36 4.54
N GLY A 22 -3.50 7.21 5.11
CA GLY A 22 -4.39 6.03 5.24
C GLY A 22 -5.11 6.02 6.59
N ALA A 23 -6.23 5.30 6.68
CA ALA A 23 -6.90 5.10 7.96
C ALA A 23 -6.06 4.19 8.89
N PRO A 24 -6.14 4.37 10.22
CA PRO A 24 -5.37 3.56 11.15
C PRO A 24 -5.64 2.06 10.95
N GLY A 25 -4.56 1.29 10.77
CA GLY A 25 -4.65 -0.15 10.55
C GLY A 25 -4.86 -0.58 9.10
N GLU A 26 -5.01 0.35 8.16
CA GLU A 26 -5.06 0.01 6.74
C GLU A 26 -3.73 -0.54 6.23
N ARG A 27 -3.84 -1.57 5.39
CA ARG A 27 -2.71 -2.25 4.78
C ARG A 27 -3.02 -2.54 3.32
N LEU A 28 -1.99 -2.43 2.49
CA LEU A 28 -2.02 -2.89 1.11
C LEU A 28 -1.26 -4.21 0.99
N TRP A 29 -1.80 -5.10 0.18
CA TRP A 29 -1.15 -6.35 -0.18
C TRP A 29 -0.91 -6.38 -1.67
N ALA A 30 0.29 -6.79 -2.07
CA ALA A 30 0.68 -6.90 -3.47
C ALA A 30 1.41 -8.21 -3.73
N LEU A 31 1.10 -8.83 -4.87
CA LEU A 31 1.90 -9.91 -5.43
C LEU A 31 3.00 -9.31 -6.29
N VAL A 32 4.26 -9.55 -5.91
CA VAL A 32 5.44 -9.04 -6.59
C VAL A 32 6.25 -10.22 -7.10
N THR A 33 6.77 -10.16 -8.31
CA THR A 33 7.63 -11.26 -8.81
C THR A 33 8.86 -11.41 -7.93
N GLN A 34 9.33 -12.65 -7.72
CA GLN A 34 10.56 -12.87 -6.95
C GLN A 34 11.76 -12.13 -7.53
N ARG A 35 11.84 -12.06 -8.87
CA ARG A 35 12.88 -11.29 -9.57
C ARG A 35 12.86 -9.81 -9.18
N SER A 36 11.68 -9.19 -9.11
CA SER A 36 11.54 -7.79 -8.70
C SER A 36 11.89 -7.58 -7.24
N VAL A 37 11.48 -8.48 -6.34
CA VAL A 37 11.85 -8.42 -4.91
C VAL A 37 13.36 -8.41 -4.72
N GLN A 38 14.07 -9.28 -5.45
CA GLN A 38 15.53 -9.36 -5.40
C GLN A 38 16.20 -8.15 -6.04
N ALA A 39 15.77 -7.77 -7.25
CA ALA A 39 16.37 -6.67 -8.00
C ALA A 39 16.20 -5.31 -7.30
N LEU A 40 15.11 -5.11 -6.57
CA LEU A 40 14.82 -3.88 -5.83
C LEU A 40 15.24 -3.96 -4.35
N ALA A 41 15.86 -5.08 -3.94
CA ALA A 41 16.27 -5.34 -2.56
C ALA A 41 15.15 -5.08 -1.53
N VAL A 42 13.91 -5.48 -1.87
CA VAL A 42 12.72 -5.28 -1.03
C VAL A 42 12.92 -5.97 0.32
N ALA A 43 13.01 -5.17 1.38
CA ALA A 43 13.26 -5.66 2.73
C ALA A 43 12.27 -5.07 3.75
N PRO A 44 11.90 -5.83 4.80
CA PRO A 44 11.02 -5.33 5.85
C PRO A 44 11.50 -4.00 6.44
N GLY A 45 10.56 -3.11 6.76
CA GLY A 45 10.87 -1.80 7.33
C GLY A 45 11.27 -0.72 6.32
N GLN A 46 11.59 -1.07 5.07
CA GLN A 46 11.91 -0.06 4.06
C GLN A 46 10.67 0.73 3.63
N PRO A 47 10.81 2.04 3.34
CA PRO A 47 9.76 2.82 2.71
C PRO A 47 9.56 2.33 1.27
N MET A 48 8.31 2.29 0.83
CA MET A 48 7.93 1.91 -0.52
C MET A 48 6.75 2.74 -1.01
N VAL A 49 6.67 2.93 -2.32
CA VAL A 49 5.53 3.53 -3.00
C VAL A 49 4.76 2.43 -3.70
N ALA A 50 3.46 2.33 -3.42
CA ALA A 50 2.55 1.46 -4.14
C ALA A 50 1.80 2.27 -5.19
N SER A 51 1.78 1.77 -6.43
CA SER A 51 0.96 2.31 -7.51
C SER A 51 0.04 1.22 -8.01
N PHE A 52 -1.25 1.51 -8.15
CA PHE A 52 -2.25 0.59 -8.66
C PHE A 52 -3.06 1.27 -9.76
N LYS A 53 -3.62 0.46 -10.66
CA LYS A 53 -4.49 0.97 -11.73
C LYS A 53 -5.86 1.24 -11.13
N ALA A 54 -6.34 2.49 -11.22
CA ALA A 54 -7.67 2.87 -10.69
C ALA A 54 -8.80 2.01 -11.26
N VAL A 55 -8.71 1.61 -12.53
CA VAL A 55 -9.68 0.72 -13.20
C VAL A 55 -9.76 -0.69 -12.62
N ALA A 56 -8.78 -1.11 -11.82
CA ALA A 56 -8.73 -2.41 -11.15
C ALA A 56 -9.16 -2.33 -9.68
N VAL A 57 -9.61 -1.16 -9.21
CA VAL A 57 -10.13 -0.98 -7.85
C VAL A 57 -11.63 -1.23 -7.87
N GLU A 58 -12.05 -2.27 -7.17
CA GLU A 58 -13.46 -2.56 -6.92
C GLU A 58 -13.87 -1.98 -5.56
N GLY A 59 -15.07 -1.41 -5.50
CA GLY A 59 -15.60 -0.76 -4.30
C GLY A 59 -15.75 0.75 -4.46
N ARG A 60 -16.72 1.32 -3.75
CA ARG A 60 -16.92 2.77 -3.72
C ARG A 60 -15.76 3.36 -2.93
N ALA A 61 -14.94 4.20 -3.56
CA ALA A 61 -14.02 5.05 -2.81
C ALA A 61 -14.86 5.79 -1.77
N ALA A 62 -14.68 5.48 -0.49
CA ALA A 62 -15.24 6.27 0.59
C ALA A 62 -14.52 7.62 0.50
N ALA A 63 -15.09 8.55 -0.25
CA ALA A 63 -14.60 9.91 -0.37
C ALA A 63 -14.74 10.55 1.01
N VAL A 64 -13.72 10.43 1.85
CA VAL A 64 -13.57 11.26 3.03
C VAL A 64 -12.96 12.58 2.56
N HIS A 65 -13.79 13.40 1.92
CA HIS A 65 -13.57 14.84 1.94
C HIS A 65 -14.03 15.32 3.32
N THR A 66 -13.14 15.30 4.30
CA THR A 66 -13.29 16.20 5.45
C THR A 66 -13.00 17.61 4.95
N GLU A 67 -14.05 18.28 4.50
CA GLU A 67 -14.10 19.72 4.37
C GLU A 67 -13.89 20.30 5.77
N THR A 68 -12.63 20.55 6.11
CA THR A 68 -12.28 21.34 7.29
C THR A 68 -12.47 22.78 6.88
N GLU A 69 -13.71 23.24 6.88
CA GLU A 69 -14.01 24.66 6.77
C GLU A 69 -13.67 25.30 8.13
N SER A 70 -12.43 25.79 8.22
CA SER A 70 -12.06 26.81 9.18
C SER A 70 -12.26 28.17 8.51
N SER A 71 -13.28 28.91 8.96
CA SER A 71 -13.30 30.37 9.05
C SER A 71 -14.47 30.74 9.95
N SER A 72 -14.26 31.05 11.23
CA SER A 72 -13.80 32.37 11.72
C SER A 72 -14.69 33.52 11.22
N SER A 73 -15.74 33.84 11.97
CA SER A 73 -16.06 35.17 12.53
C SER A 73 -17.29 35.09 13.42
#